data_AF-A0A9P3ZUJ6-F1
#
_entry.id   AF-A0A9P3ZUJ6-F1
#
_cell.length_a   1.000
_cell.length_b   1.000
_cell.length_c   1.000
_cell.angle_alpha   90.00
_cell.angle_beta   90.00
_cell.angle_gamma   90.00
#
_symmetry.space_group_name_H-M   'P 1'
#
loop_
_entity.id
_entity.type
_entity.pdbx_description
1 polymer ?
#
loop_
_entity_poly.entity_id
_entity_poly.type
_entity_poly.pdbx_seq_one_letter_code
_entity_poly.pdbx_strand_id
1 'polypeptide(L)'
;MENELNKWIKQKCAHFTMIPFGLEDLGEMTEVSKFKKGEDIITQYMIESDHSYIFAEIDEGETTWKLLSRIPDEIIRQIDYLAWEEEGIAIP
;
A
#
# COMPACT_ATOMS: atom_id res chain seq x y z
N MET A 1 -28.33 4.91 -4.64
CA MET A 1 -26.95 5.39 -4.38
C MET A 1 -26.11 4.22 -3.88
N GLU A 2 -25.89 3.23 -4.73
CA GLU A 2 -25.26 1.95 -4.34
C GLU A 2 -23.78 1.87 -4.76
N ASN A 3 -23.17 2.98 -5.20
CA ASN A 3 -22.06 2.91 -6.15
C ASN A 3 -20.71 3.50 -5.70
N GLU A 4 -20.66 4.13 -4.52
CA GLU A 4 -19.41 4.71 -3.96
C GLU A 4 -18.82 3.85 -2.83
N LEU A 5 -19.67 3.17 -2.04
CA LEU A 5 -19.25 2.33 -0.90
C LEU A 5 -18.50 1.04 -1.33
N ASN A 6 -18.68 0.59 -2.56
CA ASN A 6 -18.14 -0.69 -3.04
C ASN A 6 -16.82 -0.58 -3.83
N LYS A 7 -16.27 0.63 -3.97
CA LYS A 7 -15.05 0.87 -4.74
C LYS A 7 -13.88 1.18 -3.81
N TRP A 8 -12.69 0.70 -4.19
CA TRP A 8 -11.45 1.11 -3.56
C TRP A 8 -11.06 2.51 -4.06
N ILE A 9 -10.88 3.45 -3.12
CA ILE A 9 -10.48 4.82 -3.41
C ILE A 9 -9.15 5.10 -2.73
N LYS A 10 -8.15 5.49 -3.52
CA LYS A 10 -6.86 5.94 -3.00
C LYS A 10 -7.05 7.22 -2.18
N GLN A 11 -6.58 7.18 -0.94
CA GLN A 11 -6.61 8.29 0.00
C GLN A 11 -5.30 9.08 -0.08
N LYS A 12 -5.33 10.32 0.41
CA LYS A 12 -4.08 11.03 0.73
C LYS A 12 -3.40 10.32 1.90
N CYS A 13 -2.13 9.99 1.72
CA CYS A 13 -1.29 9.41 2.77
C CYS A 13 -0.34 10.49 3.32
N ALA A 14 0.05 10.35 4.59
CA ALA A 14 0.86 11.35 5.29
C ALA A 14 2.37 11.12 5.10
N HIS A 15 2.76 10.00 4.47
CA HIS A 15 4.17 9.67 4.19
C HIS A 15 5.05 9.71 5.44
N PHE A 16 4.57 9.07 6.51
CA PHE A 16 5.28 9.00 7.77
C PHE A 16 5.91 7.63 7.96
N THR A 17 7.02 7.62 8.69
CA THR A 17 7.74 6.39 9.07
C THR A 17 7.29 5.97 10.48
N MET A 18 7.00 4.68 10.65
CA MET A 18 6.58 4.10 11.92
C MET A 18 6.97 2.62 12.02
N ILE A 19 6.80 2.04 13.20
CA ILE A 19 6.75 0.58 13.41
C ILE A 19 5.29 0.24 13.73
N PRO A 20 4.52 -0.35 12.78
CA PRO A 20 3.13 -0.76 13.01
C PRO A 20 3.05 -1.88 14.04
N PHE A 21 2.17 -1.72 15.03
CA PHE A 21 1.91 -2.74 16.03
C PHE A 21 1.36 -4.01 15.38
N GLY A 22 1.90 -5.19 15.73
CA GLY A 22 1.61 -6.47 15.06
C GLY A 22 2.53 -6.81 13.88
N LEU A 23 3.37 -5.88 13.43
CA LEU A 23 4.33 -6.05 12.34
C LEU A 23 5.76 -5.62 12.74
N GLU A 24 6.07 -5.62 14.03
CA GLU A 24 7.32 -5.11 14.59
C GLU A 24 8.56 -5.84 14.07
N ASP A 25 8.42 -7.14 13.77
CA ASP A 25 9.49 -7.98 13.22
C ASP A 25 9.97 -7.51 11.82
N LEU A 26 9.17 -6.67 11.15
CA LEU A 26 9.52 -6.08 9.86
C LEU A 26 10.29 -4.75 10.00
N GLY A 27 10.38 -4.19 11.21
CA GLY A 27 11.15 -2.98 11.48
C GLY A 27 10.45 -1.67 11.09
N GLU A 28 11.23 -0.64 10.81
CA GLU A 28 10.73 0.67 10.39
C GLU A 28 10.16 0.64 8.98
N MET A 29 9.02 1.31 8.80
CA MET A 29 8.24 1.29 7.59
C MET A 29 7.66 2.66 7.29
N THR A 30 7.74 3.08 6.01
CA THR A 30 7.17 4.35 5.53
C THR A 30 5.85 4.11 4.80
N GLU A 31 4.82 4.86 5.16
CA GLU A 31 3.53 4.84 4.45
C GLU A 31 3.69 5.40 3.02
N VAL A 32 3.34 4.61 2.01
CA VAL A 32 3.46 5.00 0.60
C VAL A 32 2.12 5.20 -0.10
N SER A 33 1.09 4.49 0.32
CA SER A 33 -0.26 4.63 -0.23
C SER A 33 -1.30 4.08 0.74
N LYS A 34 -2.52 4.59 0.65
CA LYS A 34 -3.65 4.16 1.47
C LYS A 34 -4.91 4.04 0.62
N PHE A 35 -5.68 2.99 0.82
CA PHE A 35 -6.89 2.69 0.08
C PHE A 35 -8.04 2.43 1.05
N LYS A 36 -9.22 2.97 0.72
CA LYS A 36 -10.43 2.80 1.53
C LYS A 36 -11.58 2.27 0.68
N LYS A 37 -12.37 1.34 1.22
CA LYS A 37 -13.63 0.84 0.66
C LYS A 37 -14.60 0.60 1.82
N GLY A 38 -15.66 1.41 1.92
CA GLY A 38 -16.53 1.34 3.10
C GLY A 38 -15.75 1.65 4.39
N GLU A 39 -15.74 0.71 5.32
CA GLU A 39 -14.95 0.75 6.57
C GLU A 39 -13.56 0.11 6.42
N ASP A 40 -13.34 -0.68 5.36
CA ASP A 40 -12.08 -1.38 5.12
C ASP A 40 -10.98 -0.39 4.71
N ILE A 41 -9.82 -0.52 5.35
CA ILE A 41 -8.62 0.27 5.05
C ILE A 41 -7.45 -0.68 4.78
N ILE A 42 -6.86 -0.53 3.60
CA ILE A 42 -5.59 -1.17 3.25
C ILE A 42 -4.53 -0.07 3.13
N THR A 43 -3.45 -0.22 3.87
CA THR A 43 -2.29 0.67 3.79
C THR A 43 -1.12 -0.09 3.18
N GLN A 44 -0.44 0.57 2.26
CA GLN A 44 0.80 0.12 1.69
C GLN A 44 1.96 0.79 2.42
N TYR A 45 2.92 -0.01 2.86
CA TYR A 45 4.17 0.47 3.47
C TYR A 45 5.38 -0.01 2.67
N MET A 46 6.47 0.74 2.73
CA MET A 46 7.80 0.30 2.31
C MET A 46 8.63 0.02 3.57
N ILE A 47 9.24 -1.15 3.66
CA ILE A 47 10.16 -1.51 4.73
C ILE A 47 11.52 -0.83 4.49
N GLU A 48 12.03 -0.09 5.46
CA GLU A 48 13.27 0.69 5.30
C GLU A 48 14.52 -0.20 5.16
N SER A 49 14.54 -1.38 5.79
CA SER A 49 15.73 -2.23 5.81
C SER A 49 16.04 -2.92 4.48
N ASP A 50 15.01 -3.23 3.69
CA ASP A 50 15.17 -4.01 2.45
C ASP A 50 14.31 -3.49 1.27
N HIS A 51 13.65 -2.36 1.47
CA HIS A 51 12.80 -1.68 0.47
C HIS A 51 11.64 -2.53 -0.06
N SER A 52 11.32 -3.67 0.55
CA SER A 52 10.14 -4.42 0.15
C SER A 52 8.86 -3.69 0.56
N TYR A 53 7.82 -3.85 -0.25
CA TYR A 53 6.52 -3.23 -0.04
C TYR A 53 5.57 -4.23 0.59
N ILE A 54 4.82 -3.79 1.59
CA ILE A 54 3.75 -4.59 2.18
C ILE A 54 2.39 -3.94 1.97
N PHE A 55 1.36 -4.76 1.95
CA PHE A 55 -0.01 -4.32 2.16
C PHE A 55 -0.48 -4.86 3.51
N ALA A 56 -1.05 -3.99 4.32
CA ALA A 56 -1.57 -4.33 5.64
C ALA A 56 -2.95 -3.71 5.83
N GLU A 57 -3.80 -4.41 6.57
CA GLU A 57 -5.11 -3.92 7.01
C GLU A 57 -5.11 -3.68 8.52
N ILE A 58 -6.01 -2.79 8.94
CA ILE A 58 -6.34 -2.58 10.35
C ILE A 58 -7.86 -2.69 10.49
N ASP A 59 -8.31 -3.58 11.35
CA ASP A 59 -9.73 -3.74 11.65
C ASP A 59 -10.22 -2.54 12.48
N GLU A 60 -11.48 -2.15 12.30
CA GLU A 60 -12.05 -1.00 13.00
C GLU A 60 -12.14 -1.27 14.52
N GLY A 61 -11.46 -0.44 15.31
CA GLY A 61 -11.38 -0.59 16.77
C GLY A 61 -10.18 -1.39 17.26
N GLU A 62 -9.41 -2.00 16.36
CA GLU A 62 -8.15 -2.68 16.67
C GLU A 62 -6.95 -1.74 16.48
N THR A 63 -5.88 -2.00 17.22
CA THR A 63 -4.59 -1.32 17.03
C THR A 63 -3.57 -2.17 16.28
N THR A 64 -3.90 -3.44 16.06
CA THR A 64 -2.99 -4.45 15.51
C THR A 64 -3.14 -4.51 14.01
N TRP A 65 -2.04 -4.25 13.30
CA TRP A 65 -1.96 -4.37 11.85
C TRP A 65 -1.80 -5.82 11.45
N LYS A 66 -2.48 -6.20 10.37
CA LYS A 66 -2.40 -7.54 9.81
C LYS A 66 -1.77 -7.48 8.43
N LEU A 67 -0.69 -8.22 8.25
CA LEU A 67 -0.02 -8.36 6.96
C LEU A 67 -0.93 -9.12 5.98
N LEU A 68 -1.20 -8.52 4.83
CA LEU A 68 -1.90 -9.16 3.73
C LEU A 68 -0.93 -9.76 2.72
N SER A 69 0.09 -8.99 2.35
CA SER A 69 1.10 -9.42 1.38
C SER A 69 2.39 -8.62 1.54
N ARG A 70 3.49 -9.22 1.06
CA ARG A 70 4.81 -8.60 0.97
C ARG A 70 5.38 -8.86 -0.42
N ILE A 71 5.85 -7.81 -1.07
CA ILE A 71 6.34 -7.81 -2.45
C ILE A 71 7.73 -7.16 -2.44
N PRO A 72 8.79 -7.86 -2.89
CA PRO A 72 10.10 -7.26 -3.05
C PRO A 72 10.09 -6.05 -4.01
N ASP A 73 10.95 -5.06 -3.73
CA ASP A 73 11.15 -3.88 -4.58
C ASP A 73 11.38 -4.25 -6.06
N GLU A 74 12.17 -5.30 -6.31
CA GLU A 74 12.48 -5.78 -7.67
C GLU A 74 11.23 -6.13 -8.49
N ILE A 75 10.18 -6.65 -7.84
CA ILE A 75 8.91 -6.97 -8.52
C ILE A 75 8.09 -5.69 -8.74
N ILE A 76 8.02 -4.80 -7.74
CA ILE A 76 7.26 -3.54 -7.85
C ILE A 76 7.82 -2.67 -8.99
N ARG A 77 9.14 -2.54 -9.09
CA ARG A 77 9.78 -1.76 -10.16
C ARG A 77 9.47 -2.28 -11.56
N GLN A 78 9.29 -3.59 -11.72
CA GLN A 78 8.92 -4.17 -13.02
C GLN A 78 7.48 -3.83 -13.41
N ILE A 79 6.57 -3.69 -12.43
CA ILE A 79 5.18 -3.29 -12.65
C ILE A 79 5.12 -1.80 -12.98
N ASP A 80 5.82 -0.96 -12.21
CA ASP A 80 5.86 0.48 -12.45
C ASP A 80 6.53 0.82 -13.79
N TYR A 81 7.58 0.08 -14.19
CA TYR A 81 8.21 0.27 -15.49
C TYR A 81 7.23 0.07 -16.66
N LEU A 82 6.34 -0.93 -16.57
CA LEU A 82 5.29 -1.16 -17.58
C LEU A 82 4.24 -0.03 -17.62
N ALA A 83 3.91 0.57 -16.46
CA ALA A 83 2.98 1.71 -16.41
C ALA A 83 3.54 2.97 -17.10
N TRP A 84 4.87 3.14 -17.13
CA TRP A 84 5.52 4.24 -17.85
C TRP A 84 5.70 3.94 -19.34
N GLU A 85 5.90 2.67 -19.72
CA GLU A 85 5.97 2.30 -21.15
C GLU A 85 4.61 2.45 -21.86
N GLU A 86 3.48 2.23 -21.18
CA GLU A 86 2.14 2.45 -21.77
C GLU A 86 1.82 3.94 -22.04
N GLU A 87 2.38 4.89 -21.28
CA GLU A 87 2.27 6.33 -21.58
C GLU A 87 3.20 6.78 -22.74
N GLY A 88 4.17 5.95 -23.12
CA GLY A 88 5.17 6.23 -24.17
C GLY A 88 4.78 5.78 -25.58
N ILE A 89 3.73 4.97 -25.75
CA ILE A 89 3.25 4.56 -27.08
C ILE A 89 2.18 5.54 -27.56
N ALA A 90 2.61 6.76 -27.89
CA ALA A 90 1.89 7.57 -28.88
C ALA A 90 2.05 6.86 -30.23
N ILE A 91 1.08 5.99 -30.56
CA ILE A 91 0.96 5.41 -31.89
C ILE A 91 0.67 6.56 -32.87
N PRO A 92 1.51 6.80 -33.90
CA PRO A 92 1.21 7.78 -34.95
C PRO A 92 0.03 7.34 -35.85
#